data_AF-A0A3D5D3F4-F1
#
_entry.id   AF-A0A3D5D3F4-F1
#
_cell.length_a   1.000
_cell.length_b   1.000
_cell.length_c   1.000
_cell.angle_alpha   90.00
_cell.angle_beta   90.00
_cell.angle_gamma   90.00
#
_symmetry.space_group_name_H-M   'P 1'
#
loop_
_entity.id
_entity.type
_entity.pdbx_description
1 polymer ?
#
loop_
_entity_poly.entity_id
_entity_poly.type
_entity_poly.pdbx_seq_one_letter_code
_entity_poly.pdbx_strand_id
1 'polypeptide(L)'
;MALSPSARRRGFTLIEMLVVIAIIGILASMLLPALARAKQKALRVKCMNNLGQVGKAMFMFAQDNDDWFPWNDYCPPFSVKAEHFGSNYKESPGYIFACRGLKRDLVTPKILWSPCDPTRQAAHELALDQWKSFSAHDNKPIPCEAISYVIIKGGDVLRSTTVLATTRNLSTDDLATAKWVGSDQVNEDGSAHPNIMSNLESSQGQMVLADGSTKLAKDSDIGANGMIVKPHIESNGGKYIGPGITQVIACSNGQTLTQLALSGFAAKLHQAKKDEKFVYLLFTGSDWCPPCIQLDQRVLRTPQWQNATSGMVTHICDFPITKQLSAETKRENERLAKAYNVTGYPTQLILDGEGNVLRRTSGFNGNAARYVNWVTGQ
;
A
#
# COMPACT_ATOMS: atom_id res chain seq x y z
N MET A 1 73.55 48.59 22.26
CA MET A 1 72.28 48.01 21.77
C MET A 1 72.54 46.54 21.49
N ALA A 2 72.16 45.66 22.42
CA ALA A 2 72.46 44.22 22.33
C ALA A 2 71.42 43.54 21.42
N LEU A 3 71.88 42.84 20.38
CA LEU A 3 71.03 42.06 19.47
C LEU A 3 70.63 40.74 20.14
N SER A 4 69.33 40.55 20.34
CA SER A 4 68.74 39.29 20.81
C SER A 4 68.97 38.17 19.79
N PRO A 5 69.36 36.95 20.20
CA PRO A 5 69.48 35.83 19.28
C PRO A 5 68.11 35.42 18.75
N SER A 6 67.95 35.34 17.43
CA SER A 6 66.73 34.84 16.79
C SER A 6 66.61 33.33 17.04
N ALA A 7 65.65 32.92 17.86
CA ALA A 7 65.32 31.52 18.07
C ALA A 7 65.00 30.85 16.72
N ARG A 8 65.81 29.88 16.30
CA ARG A 8 65.51 29.04 15.12
C ARG A 8 64.16 28.37 15.34
N ARG A 9 63.15 28.77 14.55
CA ARG A 9 61.87 28.07 14.52
C ARG A 9 62.14 26.66 13.99
N ARG A 10 61.97 25.65 14.85
CA ARG A 10 61.98 24.25 14.43
C ARG A 10 60.73 24.03 13.57
N GLY A 11 60.93 23.82 12.27
CA GLY A 11 59.87 23.41 11.36
C GLY A 11 59.62 21.90 11.50
N PHE A 12 58.36 21.49 11.34
CA PHE A 12 58.02 20.07 11.26
C PHE A 12 58.69 19.43 10.05
N THR A 13 59.27 18.26 10.25
CA THR A 13 59.79 17.45 9.15
C THR A 13 58.64 16.83 8.36
N LEU A 14 58.86 16.57 7.08
CA LEU A 14 57.86 15.95 6.20
C LEU A 14 57.41 14.58 6.75
N ILE A 15 58.33 13.83 7.39
CA ILE A 15 58.03 12.54 8.00
C ILE A 15 57.14 12.66 9.25
N GLU A 16 57.35 13.67 10.10
CA GLU A 16 56.50 13.90 11.27
C GLU A 16 55.07 14.25 10.85
N MET A 17 54.91 15.07 9.81
CA MET A 17 53.60 15.42 9.28
C MET A 17 52.89 14.18 8.70
N LEU A 18 53.64 13.33 7.97
CA LEU A 18 53.12 12.10 7.39
C LEU A 18 52.66 11.07 8.45
N VAL A 19 53.40 10.91 9.54
CA VAL A 19 53.01 10.01 10.65
C VAL A 19 51.73 10.53 11.34
N VAL A 20 51.60 11.84 11.55
CA VAL A 20 50.42 12.42 12.20
C VAL A 20 49.16 12.21 11.36
N ILE A 21 49.21 12.50 10.06
CA ILE A 21 48.05 12.25 9.19
C ILE A 21 47.70 10.76 9.10
N ALA A 22 48.71 9.87 9.15
CA ALA A 22 48.47 8.43 9.18
C ALA A 22 47.74 8.00 10.45
N ILE A 23 48.13 8.51 11.62
CA ILE A 23 47.45 8.22 12.90
C ILE A 23 46.02 8.79 12.89
N ILE A 24 45.83 10.04 12.44
CA ILE A 24 44.49 10.64 12.31
C ILE A 24 43.62 9.80 11.36
N GLY A 25 44.18 9.32 10.26
CA GLY A 25 43.49 8.45 9.31
C GLY A 25 43.03 7.12 9.93
N ILE A 26 43.89 6.46 10.71
CA ILE A 26 43.54 5.22 11.43
C ILE A 26 42.45 5.46 12.47
N LEU A 27 42.58 6.53 13.27
CA LEU A 27 41.58 6.88 14.28
C LEU A 27 40.24 7.24 13.63
N ALA A 28 40.26 8.01 12.54
CA ALA A 28 39.06 8.38 11.80
C ALA A 28 38.37 7.15 11.18
N SER A 29 39.12 6.20 10.61
CA SER A 29 38.53 5.00 10.00
C SER A 29 37.80 4.11 11.00
N MET A 30 38.22 4.10 12.28
CA MET A 30 37.51 3.41 13.35
C MET A 30 36.28 4.18 13.84
N LEU A 31 36.29 5.51 13.80
CA LEU A 31 35.21 6.36 14.29
C LEU A 31 34.06 6.57 13.27
N LEU A 32 34.35 6.64 11.98
CA LEU A 32 33.36 6.91 10.93
C LEU A 32 32.21 5.87 10.88
N PRO A 33 32.46 4.54 10.97
CA PRO A 33 31.39 3.55 10.98
C PRO A 33 30.49 3.66 12.23
N ALA A 34 31.08 3.97 13.38
CA ALA A 34 30.34 4.16 14.62
C ALA A 34 29.42 5.39 14.55
N LEU A 35 29.94 6.50 14.00
CA LEU A 35 29.16 7.73 13.80
C LEU A 35 28.03 7.54 12.78
N ALA A 36 28.26 6.81 11.70
CA ALA A 36 27.23 6.50 10.70
C ALA A 36 26.07 5.71 11.32
N ARG A 37 26.37 4.66 12.09
CA ARG A 37 25.35 3.87 12.83
C ARG A 37 24.62 4.70 13.88
N ALA A 38 25.33 5.55 14.60
CA ALA A 38 24.74 6.46 15.60
C ALA A 38 23.76 7.45 14.93
N LYS A 39 24.16 8.02 13.79
CA LYS A 39 23.31 8.89 12.97
C LYS A 39 22.04 8.16 12.51
N GLN A 40 22.16 6.95 11.94
CA GLN A 40 20.99 6.16 11.50
C GLN A 40 20.01 5.90 12.64
N LYS A 41 20.50 5.51 13.83
CA LYS A 41 19.64 5.35 15.02
C LYS A 41 18.94 6.65 15.42
N ALA A 42 19.65 7.78 15.39
CA ALA A 42 19.05 9.08 15.68
C ALA A 42 17.94 9.46 14.68
N LEU A 43 18.13 9.18 13.38
CA LEU A 43 17.10 9.39 12.36
C LEU A 43 15.85 8.54 12.66
N ARG A 44 16.03 7.28 13.04
CA ARG A 44 14.92 6.38 13.41
C ARG A 44 14.15 6.87 14.63
N VAL A 45 14.83 7.37 15.66
CA VAL A 45 14.17 7.98 16.84
C VAL A 45 13.38 9.22 16.43
N LYS A 46 13.93 10.07 15.57
CA LYS A 46 13.20 11.24 15.05
C LYS A 46 11.98 10.83 14.22
N CYS A 47 12.10 9.81 13.38
CA CYS A 47 10.98 9.23 12.64
C CYS A 47 9.88 8.73 13.59
N MET A 48 10.26 8.01 14.65
CA MET A 48 9.35 7.50 15.67
C MET A 48 8.61 8.65 16.39
N ASN A 49 9.30 9.74 16.73
CA ASN A 49 8.70 10.92 17.34
C ASN A 49 7.72 11.65 16.41
N ASN A 50 8.03 11.72 15.11
CA ASN A 50 7.11 12.24 14.10
C ASN A 50 5.85 11.36 14.02
N LEU A 51 6.01 10.04 13.97
CA LEU A 51 4.89 9.10 13.93
C LEU A 51 4.02 9.16 15.20
N GLY A 52 4.63 9.39 16.37
CA GLY A 52 3.89 9.65 17.60
C GLY A 52 3.06 10.94 17.55
N GLN A 53 3.55 11.99 16.90
CA GLN A 53 2.76 13.20 16.65
C GLN A 53 1.62 12.95 15.66
N VAL A 54 1.84 12.12 14.62
CA VAL A 54 0.77 11.66 13.73
C VAL A 54 -0.32 10.92 14.51
N GLY A 55 0.05 9.96 15.35
CA GLY A 55 -0.91 9.22 16.18
C GLY A 55 -1.70 10.11 17.13
N LYS A 56 -1.05 11.11 17.76
CA LYS A 56 -1.73 12.12 18.58
C LYS A 56 -2.74 12.94 17.78
N ALA A 57 -2.38 13.40 16.59
CA ALA A 57 -3.30 14.14 15.72
C ALA A 57 -4.51 13.28 15.31
N MET A 58 -4.28 12.00 14.99
CA MET A 58 -5.36 11.06 14.71
C MET A 58 -6.28 10.85 15.90
N PHE A 59 -5.72 10.71 17.10
CA PHE A 59 -6.50 10.53 18.32
C PHE A 59 -7.32 11.78 18.66
N MET A 60 -6.75 12.98 18.57
CA MET A 60 -7.49 14.24 18.78
C MET A 60 -8.63 14.40 17.76
N PHE A 61 -8.39 14.05 16.49
CA PHE A 61 -9.45 14.00 15.50
C PHE A 61 -10.57 13.05 15.93
N ALA A 62 -10.23 11.84 16.37
CA ALA A 62 -11.24 10.86 16.76
C ALA A 62 -12.06 11.33 17.98
N GLN A 63 -11.42 11.98 18.97
CA GLN A 63 -12.13 12.55 20.12
C GLN A 63 -13.15 13.62 19.72
N ASP A 64 -12.84 14.43 18.70
CA ASP A 64 -13.76 15.44 18.17
C ASP A 64 -14.87 14.82 17.30
N ASN A 65 -14.79 13.53 16.93
CA ASN A 65 -15.63 12.88 15.92
C ASN A 65 -16.19 11.51 16.39
N ASP A 66 -16.69 11.44 17.63
CA ASP A 66 -17.29 10.25 18.25
C ASP A 66 -16.41 8.99 18.18
N ASP A 67 -15.11 9.13 18.42
CA ASP A 67 -14.07 8.10 18.35
C ASP A 67 -13.85 7.49 16.95
N TRP A 68 -14.34 8.14 15.89
CA TRP A 68 -14.11 7.70 14.52
C TRP A 68 -12.87 8.33 13.90
N PHE A 69 -12.04 7.49 13.29
CA PHE A 69 -10.95 7.97 12.46
C PHE A 69 -11.43 8.44 11.08
N PRO A 70 -10.68 9.34 10.43
CA PRO A 70 -11.12 10.00 9.19
C PRO A 70 -11.23 9.06 7.98
N TRP A 71 -10.57 7.90 8.01
CA TRP A 71 -10.64 6.89 6.95
C TRP A 71 -11.76 5.87 7.13
N ASN A 72 -12.41 5.86 8.30
CA ASN A 72 -13.44 4.87 8.60
C ASN A 72 -14.67 5.17 7.74
N ASP A 73 -15.16 4.18 7.00
CA ASP A 73 -16.33 4.34 6.13
C ASP A 73 -17.61 4.65 6.93
N TYR A 74 -17.63 4.28 8.20
CA TYR A 74 -18.71 4.51 9.16
C TYR A 74 -18.49 5.74 10.06
N CYS A 75 -17.55 6.63 9.74
CA CYS A 75 -17.43 7.94 10.38
C CYS A 75 -18.83 8.58 10.50
N PRO A 76 -19.22 9.12 11.67
CA PRO A 76 -20.61 9.43 11.98
C PRO A 76 -21.07 10.60 11.08
N PRO A 77 -22.38 10.87 10.99
CA PRO A 77 -23.18 11.11 9.76
C PRO A 77 -22.47 11.75 8.55
N PHE A 78 -22.98 11.51 7.33
CA PHE A 78 -22.51 12.11 6.06
C PHE A 78 -22.02 13.58 6.16
N SER A 79 -22.61 14.39 7.04
CA SER A 79 -22.18 15.74 7.40
C SER A 79 -20.72 15.89 7.88
N VAL A 80 -20.18 14.98 8.71
CA VAL A 80 -18.80 15.08 9.22
C VAL A 80 -17.79 14.78 8.11
N LYS A 81 -18.05 13.72 7.34
CA LYS A 81 -17.22 13.38 6.17
C LYS A 81 -17.30 14.49 5.12
N ALA A 82 -18.48 15.06 4.88
CA ALA A 82 -18.65 16.20 4.00
C ALA A 82 -17.96 17.47 4.51
N GLU A 83 -17.95 17.74 5.82
CA GLU A 83 -17.25 18.88 6.40
C GLU A 83 -15.73 18.79 6.17
N HIS A 84 -15.16 17.60 6.37
CA HIS A 84 -13.72 17.40 6.28
C HIS A 84 -13.21 17.14 4.85
N PHE A 85 -14.01 16.50 4.00
CA PHE A 85 -13.61 16.03 2.68
C PHE A 85 -14.48 16.53 1.52
N GLY A 86 -15.61 17.20 1.78
CA GLY A 86 -16.59 17.54 0.76
C GLY A 86 -17.09 16.28 0.04
N SER A 87 -17.20 16.35 -1.28
CA SER A 87 -17.47 15.19 -2.15
C SER A 87 -16.21 14.48 -2.66
N ASN A 88 -15.04 14.83 -2.13
CA ASN A 88 -13.74 14.51 -2.73
C ASN A 88 -12.95 13.41 -2.00
N TYR A 89 -13.58 12.70 -1.05
CA TYR A 89 -12.90 11.66 -0.28
C TYR A 89 -12.28 10.58 -1.19
N LYS A 90 -10.98 10.33 -1.00
CA LYS A 90 -10.25 9.19 -1.55
C LYS A 90 -9.43 8.56 -0.44
N GLU A 91 -9.45 7.23 -0.37
CA GLU A 91 -8.71 6.44 0.61
C GLU A 91 -7.20 6.48 0.30
N SER A 92 -6.55 7.57 0.70
CA SER A 92 -5.11 7.79 0.52
C SER A 92 -4.58 8.72 1.62
N PRO A 93 -3.31 8.57 2.03
CA PRO A 93 -2.71 9.41 3.06
C PRO A 93 -2.77 10.90 2.72
N GLY A 94 -2.60 11.25 1.44
CA GLY A 94 -2.63 12.64 0.97
C GLY A 94 -3.96 13.35 1.23
N TYR A 95 -5.09 12.67 1.04
CA TYR A 95 -6.41 13.22 1.36
C TYR A 95 -6.69 13.16 2.86
N ILE A 96 -6.34 12.06 3.53
CA ILE A 96 -6.59 11.89 4.96
C ILE A 96 -5.85 12.96 5.76
N PHE A 97 -4.55 13.13 5.56
CA PHE A 97 -3.76 14.16 6.26
C PHE A 97 -4.12 15.59 5.85
N ALA A 98 -4.71 15.79 4.67
CA ALA A 98 -5.21 17.09 4.23
C ALA A 98 -6.62 17.42 4.75
N CYS A 99 -7.27 16.50 5.47
CA CYS A 99 -8.58 16.77 6.07
C CYS A 99 -8.45 17.87 7.12
N ARG A 100 -9.49 18.71 7.25
CA ARG A 100 -9.43 19.93 8.05
C ARG A 100 -9.01 19.68 9.51
N GLY A 101 -9.60 18.67 10.15
CA GLY A 101 -9.31 18.33 11.55
C GLY A 101 -7.87 17.85 11.75
N LEU A 102 -7.43 16.86 10.96
CA LEU A 102 -6.04 16.37 11.06
C LEU A 102 -5.01 17.45 10.73
N LYS A 103 -5.27 18.26 9.70
CA LYS A 103 -4.33 19.31 9.30
C LYS A 103 -4.18 20.40 10.37
N ARG A 104 -5.28 20.75 11.07
CA ARG A 104 -5.26 21.66 12.22
C ARG A 104 -4.33 21.14 13.31
N ASP A 105 -4.42 19.84 13.59
CA ASP A 105 -3.76 19.19 14.72
C ASP A 105 -2.30 18.79 14.44
N LEU A 106 -1.99 18.50 13.17
CA LEU A 106 -0.61 18.32 12.71
C LEU A 106 0.17 19.64 12.75
N VAL A 107 -0.49 20.78 12.55
CA VAL A 107 0.09 22.14 12.50
C VAL A 107 1.07 22.38 11.32
N THR A 108 1.89 21.40 10.95
CA THR A 108 3.00 21.50 10.00
C THR A 108 3.19 20.20 9.21
N PRO A 109 3.57 20.25 7.92
CA PRO A 109 3.85 19.04 7.15
C PRO A 109 5.19 18.40 7.53
N LYS A 110 6.04 19.05 8.36
CA LYS A 110 7.32 18.49 8.85
C LYS A 110 7.16 17.16 9.57
N ILE A 111 5.98 16.93 10.13
CA ILE A 111 5.64 15.72 10.86
C ILE A 111 5.35 14.55 9.90
N LEU A 112 4.94 14.83 8.66
CA LEU A 112 4.55 13.82 7.68
C LEU A 112 5.72 13.23 6.89
N TRP A 113 6.89 13.89 6.94
CA TRP A 113 8.12 13.38 6.33
C TRP A 113 9.00 12.70 7.38
N SER A 114 9.54 11.54 7.02
CA SER A 114 10.51 10.84 7.84
C SER A 114 11.93 11.18 7.38
N PRO A 115 12.85 11.54 8.31
CA PRO A 115 14.25 11.69 7.97
C PRO A 115 14.92 10.37 7.56
N CYS A 116 14.25 9.23 7.77
CA CYS A 116 14.71 7.95 7.24
C CYS A 116 14.42 7.76 5.74
N ASP A 117 13.57 8.62 5.15
CA ASP A 117 13.18 8.60 3.74
C ASP A 117 13.65 9.89 3.02
N PRO A 118 14.95 10.01 2.72
CA PRO A 118 15.46 11.20 2.02
C PRO A 118 14.91 11.33 0.60
N THR A 119 14.39 10.25 0.00
CA THR A 119 13.83 10.28 -1.36
C THR A 119 12.61 11.21 -1.48
N ARG A 120 11.89 11.41 -0.37
CA ARG A 120 10.71 12.28 -0.28
C ARG A 120 11.04 13.72 0.14
N GLN A 121 12.31 14.04 0.41
CA GLN A 121 12.71 15.34 0.94
C GLN A 121 12.38 16.50 -0.02
N ALA A 122 12.65 16.34 -1.31
CA ALA A 122 12.38 17.39 -2.30
C ALA A 122 10.89 17.73 -2.39
N ALA A 123 10.01 16.71 -2.43
CA ALA A 123 8.57 16.91 -2.42
C ALA A 123 8.07 17.48 -1.08
N HIS A 124 8.70 17.08 0.04
CA HIS A 124 8.42 17.63 1.36
C HIS A 124 8.72 19.13 1.43
N GLU A 125 9.83 19.59 0.86
CA GLU A 125 10.20 21.02 0.81
C GLU A 125 9.13 21.84 0.08
N LEU A 126 8.63 21.35 -1.07
CA LEU A 126 7.52 21.98 -1.78
C LEU A 126 6.22 22.01 -0.95
N ALA A 127 5.96 20.93 -0.21
CA ALA A 127 4.78 20.85 0.66
C ALA A 127 4.83 21.81 1.84
N LEU A 128 6.02 22.23 2.31
CA LEU A 128 6.16 23.25 3.35
C LEU A 128 5.64 24.61 2.88
N ASP A 129 6.04 25.02 1.68
CA ASP A 129 5.64 26.31 1.11
C ASP A 129 4.15 26.36 0.78
N GLN A 130 3.61 25.22 0.35
CA GLN A 130 2.21 25.08 -0.05
C GLN A 130 1.30 24.60 1.08
N TRP A 131 1.78 24.48 2.33
CA TRP A 131 1.01 23.84 3.41
C TRP A 131 -0.41 24.39 3.53
N LYS A 132 -0.58 25.71 3.47
CA LYS A 132 -1.90 26.37 3.60
C LYS A 132 -2.85 26.05 2.45
N SER A 133 -2.35 25.74 1.25
CA SER A 133 -3.18 25.52 0.05
C SER A 133 -3.77 24.11 -0.03
N PHE A 134 -3.19 23.13 0.66
CA PHE A 134 -3.74 21.76 0.69
C PHE A 134 -5.05 21.71 1.45
N SER A 135 -6.05 21.04 0.90
CA SER A 135 -7.37 20.90 1.48
C SER A 135 -8.03 19.67 0.85
N ALA A 136 -8.35 18.67 1.66
CA ALA A 136 -9.10 17.51 1.17
C ALA A 136 -10.49 17.92 0.66
N HIS A 137 -11.13 18.86 1.36
CA HIS A 137 -12.41 19.44 0.98
C HIS A 137 -12.39 20.07 -0.42
N ASP A 138 -11.33 20.83 -0.74
CA ASP A 138 -11.21 21.54 -2.03
C ASP A 138 -10.51 20.70 -3.11
N ASN A 139 -10.42 19.37 -2.91
CA ASN A 139 -9.76 18.43 -3.81
C ASN A 139 -8.28 18.76 -4.09
N LYS A 140 -7.58 19.29 -3.08
CA LYS A 140 -6.15 19.62 -3.12
C LYS A 140 -5.40 18.78 -2.07
N PRO A 141 -5.24 17.47 -2.28
CA PRO A 141 -4.54 16.62 -1.32
C PRO A 141 -3.06 17.01 -1.19
N ILE A 142 -2.44 16.61 -0.08
CA ILE A 142 -0.98 16.68 0.05
C ILE A 142 -0.37 15.68 -0.93
N PRO A 143 0.64 16.06 -1.73
CA PRO A 143 1.32 15.16 -2.65
C PRO A 143 1.83 13.94 -1.89
N CYS A 144 1.57 12.77 -2.45
CA CYS A 144 1.92 11.53 -1.80
C CYS A 144 3.43 11.40 -1.62
N GLU A 145 4.20 11.90 -2.58
CA GLU A 145 5.65 11.98 -2.61
C GLU A 145 6.22 12.79 -1.42
N ALA A 146 5.41 13.59 -0.73
CA ALA A 146 5.83 14.37 0.45
C ALA A 146 5.59 13.64 1.79
N ILE A 147 4.95 12.46 1.80
CA ILE A 147 4.50 11.75 3.01
C ILE A 147 5.28 10.44 3.18
N SER A 148 5.94 10.19 4.30
CA SER A 148 6.70 8.95 4.54
C SER A 148 5.95 7.87 5.32
N TYR A 149 4.69 8.13 5.66
CA TYR A 149 3.87 7.30 6.53
C TYR A 149 2.65 6.75 5.81
N VAL A 150 2.24 5.56 6.20
CA VAL A 150 1.02 4.89 5.73
C VAL A 150 0.07 4.68 6.91
N ILE A 151 -1.22 4.58 6.62
CA ILE A 151 -2.27 4.48 7.62
C ILE A 151 -2.79 3.04 7.64
N ILE A 152 -3.16 2.52 8.80
CA ILE A 152 -3.71 1.17 8.92
C ILE A 152 -5.22 1.28 9.14
N LYS A 153 -5.98 0.68 8.22
CA LYS A 153 -7.44 0.86 8.16
C LYS A 153 -8.14 0.42 9.45
N GLY A 154 -7.70 -0.68 10.05
CA GLY A 154 -8.28 -1.24 11.26
C GLY A 154 -7.87 -0.57 12.57
N GLY A 155 -7.26 0.62 12.52
CA GLY A 155 -7.05 1.43 13.72
C GLY A 155 -8.38 1.78 14.40
N ASP A 156 -8.49 1.56 15.70
CA ASP A 156 -9.69 1.85 16.50
C ASP A 156 -9.29 2.38 17.89
N VAL A 157 -9.82 3.54 18.27
CA VAL A 157 -9.53 4.20 19.55
C VAL A 157 -9.87 3.29 20.74
N LEU A 158 -10.97 2.53 20.64
CA LEU A 158 -11.45 1.66 21.70
C LEU A 158 -10.71 0.30 21.73
N ARG A 159 -9.87 0.03 20.73
CA ARG A 159 -8.98 -1.13 20.67
C ARG A 159 -7.53 -0.64 20.75
N SER A 160 -7.06 -0.40 21.97
CA SER A 160 -5.75 0.22 22.27
C SER A 160 -4.54 -0.48 21.60
N THR A 161 -4.63 -1.79 21.35
CA THR A 161 -3.58 -2.59 20.69
C THR A 161 -3.54 -2.44 19.17
N THR A 162 -4.51 -1.75 18.56
CA THR A 162 -4.56 -1.62 17.11
C THR A 162 -3.50 -0.66 16.59
N VAL A 163 -2.89 -1.00 15.45
CA VAL A 163 -1.94 -0.12 14.77
C VAL A 163 -2.70 0.99 14.07
N LEU A 164 -2.24 2.25 14.19
CA LEU A 164 -2.83 3.40 13.49
C LEU A 164 -2.05 3.76 12.23
N ALA A 165 -0.73 3.80 12.32
CA ALA A 165 0.13 4.20 11.21
C ALA A 165 1.53 3.58 11.34
N THR A 166 2.20 3.45 10.20
CA THR A 166 3.57 2.95 10.12
C THR A 166 4.42 3.75 9.15
N THR A 167 5.73 3.50 9.15
CA THR A 167 6.56 3.86 7.99
C THR A 167 6.12 3.14 6.74
N ARG A 168 6.32 3.77 5.58
CA ARG A 168 5.88 3.24 4.28
C ARG A 168 6.65 2.02 3.76
N ASN A 169 7.74 1.61 4.43
CA ASN A 169 8.66 0.56 3.95
C ASN A 169 8.14 -0.87 4.19
N LEU A 170 6.88 -1.11 3.85
CA LEU A 170 6.25 -2.42 3.86
C LEU A 170 6.37 -3.09 2.49
N SER A 171 6.53 -4.41 2.48
CA SER A 171 6.60 -5.23 1.26
C SER A 171 5.23 -5.41 0.59
N THR A 172 4.15 -5.32 1.36
CA THR A 172 2.77 -5.43 0.90
C THR A 172 1.91 -4.39 1.62
N ASP A 173 0.73 -4.11 1.08
CA ASP A 173 -0.26 -3.22 1.71
C ASP A 173 -1.21 -3.97 2.67
N ASP A 174 -0.71 -5.01 3.33
CA ASP A 174 -1.43 -5.73 4.37
C ASP A 174 -0.45 -6.15 5.46
N LEU A 175 -0.62 -5.59 6.67
CA LEU A 175 0.25 -5.89 7.81
C LEU A 175 0.29 -7.37 8.19
N ALA A 176 -0.75 -8.15 7.88
CA ALA A 176 -0.78 -9.59 8.16
C ALA A 176 0.16 -10.39 7.24
N THR A 177 0.56 -9.83 6.09
CA THR A 177 1.44 -10.48 5.11
C THR A 177 2.74 -9.71 4.87
N ALA A 178 2.84 -8.47 5.35
CA ALA A 178 3.97 -7.60 5.11
C ALA A 178 5.24 -8.02 5.85
N LYS A 179 6.37 -7.58 5.31
CA LYS A 179 7.70 -7.54 5.93
C LYS A 179 8.27 -6.13 5.80
N TRP A 180 9.21 -5.77 6.67
CA TRP A 180 9.94 -4.51 6.55
C TRP A 180 11.03 -4.62 5.50
N VAL A 181 10.90 -3.81 4.47
CA VAL A 181 11.85 -3.74 3.37
C VAL A 181 12.95 -2.77 3.73
N GLY A 182 14.19 -3.20 3.52
CA GLY A 182 15.40 -2.42 3.78
C GLY A 182 16.17 -2.01 2.54
N SER A 183 17.01 -1.00 2.67
CA SER A 183 17.93 -0.55 1.62
C SER A 183 19.08 -1.54 1.33
N ASP A 184 19.29 -2.51 2.21
CA ASP A 184 20.23 -3.62 2.10
C ASP A 184 19.68 -4.82 1.31
N GLN A 185 18.39 -4.80 0.94
CA GLN A 185 17.74 -5.86 0.17
C GLN A 185 17.62 -5.49 -1.31
N VAL A 186 17.86 -6.50 -2.16
CA VAL A 186 17.68 -6.42 -3.61
C VAL A 186 16.80 -7.60 -4.03
N ASN A 187 15.88 -7.37 -4.96
CA ASN A 187 15.03 -8.40 -5.53
C ASN A 187 15.85 -9.37 -6.40
N GLU A 188 15.30 -10.53 -6.75
CA GLU A 188 15.95 -11.55 -7.58
C GLU A 188 16.38 -11.03 -8.97
N ASP A 189 15.70 -10.00 -9.48
CA ASP A 189 15.99 -9.32 -10.74
C ASP A 189 17.05 -8.21 -10.61
N GLY A 190 17.63 -8.01 -9.43
CA GLY A 190 18.57 -6.94 -9.14
C GLY A 190 17.92 -5.57 -8.89
N SER A 191 16.59 -5.48 -8.93
CA SER A 191 15.87 -4.22 -8.66
C SER A 191 15.69 -3.98 -7.16
N ALA A 192 15.60 -2.70 -6.78
CA ALA A 192 15.27 -2.31 -5.42
C ALA A 192 13.74 -2.20 -5.26
N HIS A 193 13.19 -2.66 -4.14
CA HIS A 193 11.76 -2.58 -3.88
C HIS A 193 11.28 -1.10 -3.78
N PRO A 194 10.13 -0.73 -4.37
CA PRO A 194 9.68 0.67 -4.50
C PRO A 194 9.42 1.38 -3.16
N ASN A 195 9.17 0.61 -2.10
CA ASN A 195 8.90 1.14 -0.75
C ASN A 195 10.16 1.34 0.12
N ILE A 196 11.36 1.11 -0.40
CA ILE A 196 12.59 1.31 0.37
C ILE A 196 12.70 2.74 0.90
N MET A 197 13.15 2.83 2.15
CA MET A 197 13.59 4.06 2.79
C MET A 197 15.09 3.95 3.01
N SER A 198 15.88 4.87 2.47
CA SER A 198 17.34 4.73 2.36
C SER A 198 18.08 4.58 3.69
N ASN A 199 17.49 4.97 4.81
CA ASN A 199 18.09 4.86 6.14
C ASN A 199 17.39 3.81 7.03
N LEU A 200 16.69 2.85 6.44
CA LEU A 200 16.15 1.68 7.12
C LEU A 200 16.72 0.41 6.47
N GLU A 201 17.26 -0.47 7.30
CA GLU A 201 17.70 -1.80 6.88
C GLU A 201 16.53 -2.79 6.95
N SER A 202 16.77 -4.02 6.50
CA SER A 202 15.81 -5.11 6.53
C SER A 202 15.34 -5.36 7.95
N SER A 203 14.07 -5.72 8.11
CA SER A 203 13.46 -5.90 9.42
C SER A 203 13.44 -4.63 10.29
N GLN A 204 13.54 -3.43 9.71
CA GLN A 204 13.45 -2.17 10.46
C GLN A 204 12.27 -1.32 9.99
N GLY A 205 11.28 -1.14 10.87
CA GLY A 205 10.17 -0.22 10.68
C GLY A 205 9.93 0.66 11.90
N GLN A 206 8.97 1.55 11.81
CA GLN A 206 8.37 2.21 12.97
C GLN A 206 6.85 2.19 12.85
N MET A 207 6.17 2.06 13.98
CA MET A 207 4.70 2.05 14.05
C MET A 207 4.19 2.82 15.27
N VAL A 208 2.96 3.29 15.20
CA VAL A 208 2.21 3.88 16.30
C VAL A 208 0.90 3.14 16.50
N LEU A 209 0.56 2.87 17.76
CA LEU A 209 -0.66 2.17 18.15
C LEU A 209 -1.73 3.16 18.62
N ALA A 210 -2.96 2.66 18.76
CA ALA A 210 -4.11 3.45 19.20
C ALA A 210 -4.00 3.94 20.65
N ASP A 211 -3.20 3.26 21.49
CA ASP A 211 -2.81 3.73 22.83
C ASP A 211 -1.81 4.91 22.82
N GLY A 212 -1.38 5.36 21.64
CA GLY A 212 -0.41 6.43 21.46
C GLY A 212 1.05 6.00 21.63
N SER A 213 1.32 4.73 21.93
CA SER A 213 2.67 4.21 22.03
C SER A 213 3.29 4.04 20.65
N THR A 214 4.58 4.38 20.55
CA THR A 214 5.38 4.22 19.33
C THR A 214 6.40 3.11 19.51
N LYS A 215 6.60 2.29 18.49
CA LYS A 215 7.52 1.14 18.53
C LYS A 215 8.53 1.20 17.39
N LEU A 216 9.79 0.89 17.71
CA LEU A 216 10.79 0.51 16.72
C LEU A 216 10.50 -0.95 16.33
N ALA A 217 9.81 -1.14 15.22
CA ALA A 217 9.29 -2.44 14.83
C ALA A 217 10.32 -3.27 14.06
N LYS A 218 10.17 -4.59 14.19
CA LYS A 218 10.86 -5.63 13.43
C LYS A 218 9.88 -6.56 12.74
N ASP A 219 10.38 -7.48 11.92
CA ASP A 219 9.52 -8.48 11.26
C ASP A 219 8.83 -9.40 12.28
N SER A 220 9.42 -9.59 13.47
CA SER A 220 8.79 -10.32 14.58
C SER A 220 7.52 -9.67 15.12
N ASP A 221 7.32 -8.37 14.85
CA ASP A 221 6.18 -7.59 15.34
C ASP A 221 5.01 -7.59 14.35
N ILE A 222 5.29 -7.85 13.06
CA ILE A 222 4.31 -7.83 11.97
C ILE A 222 4.03 -9.23 11.42
N GLY A 223 3.12 -9.33 10.45
CA GLY A 223 2.59 -10.60 9.98
C GLY A 223 1.46 -11.12 10.87
N ALA A 224 0.66 -12.06 10.35
CA ALA A 224 -0.52 -12.59 11.06
C ALA A 224 -0.22 -13.14 12.46
N ASN A 225 1.01 -13.60 12.69
CA ASN A 225 1.48 -14.15 13.96
C ASN A 225 2.48 -13.22 14.70
N GLY A 226 2.68 -11.98 14.22
CA GLY A 226 3.61 -11.03 14.82
C GLY A 226 3.16 -10.53 16.19
N MET A 227 4.11 -10.15 17.05
CA MET A 227 3.84 -9.74 18.44
C MET A 227 2.88 -8.55 18.56
N ILE A 228 2.80 -7.69 17.54
CA ILE A 228 1.90 -6.51 17.53
C ILE A 228 0.70 -6.74 16.62
N VAL A 229 0.92 -7.30 15.42
CA VAL A 229 -0.16 -7.48 14.44
C VAL A 229 -1.15 -8.57 14.86
N LYS A 230 -0.70 -9.63 15.53
CA LYS A 230 -1.63 -10.65 16.06
C LYS A 230 -2.63 -10.05 17.06
N PRO A 231 -2.22 -9.33 18.13
CA PRO A 231 -3.16 -8.61 19.00
C PRO A 231 -4.03 -7.58 18.28
N HIS A 232 -3.55 -6.96 17.20
CA HIS A 232 -4.38 -6.07 16.37
C HIS A 232 -5.50 -6.86 15.67
N ILE A 233 -5.20 -8.01 15.05
CA ILE A 233 -6.20 -8.86 14.38
C ILE A 233 -7.20 -9.44 15.38
N GLU A 234 -6.71 -9.97 16.50
CA GLU A 234 -7.51 -10.64 17.53
C GLU A 234 -8.25 -9.67 18.46
N SER A 235 -7.96 -8.36 18.37
CA SER A 235 -8.67 -7.34 19.13
C SER A 235 -10.17 -7.38 18.81
N ASN A 236 -10.99 -7.34 19.85
CA ASN A 236 -12.45 -7.34 19.77
C ASN A 236 -13.01 -6.18 20.60
N GLY A 237 -14.23 -5.75 20.29
CA GLY A 237 -14.85 -4.56 20.90
C GLY A 237 -14.51 -3.28 20.12
N GLY A 238 -15.07 -2.13 20.48
CA GLY A 238 -14.84 -0.88 19.76
C GLY A 238 -15.84 -0.60 18.62
N LYS A 239 -15.48 0.32 17.72
CA LYS A 239 -16.36 0.83 16.66
C LYS A 239 -16.42 -0.12 15.46
N TYR A 240 -15.34 -0.86 15.19
CA TYR A 240 -15.34 -1.91 14.17
C TYR A 240 -15.99 -3.20 14.68
N ILE A 241 -16.75 -3.88 13.81
CA ILE A 241 -17.32 -5.20 14.08
C ILE A 241 -16.44 -6.26 13.41
N GLY A 242 -16.00 -7.25 14.18
CA GLY A 242 -15.16 -8.35 13.69
C GLY A 242 -13.65 -8.15 13.95
N PRO A 243 -12.81 -9.01 13.35
CA PRO A 243 -11.36 -8.96 13.53
C PRO A 243 -10.76 -7.65 13.01
N GLY A 244 -9.61 -7.25 13.57
CA GLY A 244 -8.90 -6.04 13.16
C GLY A 244 -8.46 -6.09 11.70
N ILE A 245 -8.75 -5.02 10.96
CA ILE A 245 -8.41 -4.91 9.53
C ILE A 245 -6.94 -4.47 9.39
N THR A 246 -6.12 -5.33 8.78
CA THR A 246 -4.68 -5.10 8.60
C THR A 246 -4.33 -4.36 7.30
N GLN A 247 -5.32 -3.97 6.51
CA GLN A 247 -5.14 -3.25 5.25
C GLN A 247 -4.39 -1.93 5.46
N VAL A 248 -3.38 -1.71 4.63
CA VAL A 248 -2.58 -0.49 4.60
C VAL A 248 -3.18 0.47 3.58
N ILE A 249 -3.49 1.68 4.03
CA ILE A 249 -3.83 2.81 3.18
C ILE A 249 -2.53 3.50 2.80
N ALA A 250 -2.01 3.13 1.63
CA ALA A 250 -0.76 3.63 1.09
C ALA A 250 -0.96 4.78 0.09
N CYS A 251 0.13 5.49 -0.17
CA CYS A 251 0.21 6.53 -1.19
C CYS A 251 0.37 5.91 -2.59
N SER A 252 -0.69 5.26 -3.04
CA SER A 252 -0.89 4.89 -4.43
C SER A 252 -2.13 5.64 -4.93
N ASN A 253 -2.29 5.78 -6.24
CA ASN A 253 -3.45 6.40 -6.86
C ASN A 253 -4.75 5.57 -6.67
N GLY A 254 -5.04 5.11 -5.45
CA GLY A 254 -6.06 4.10 -5.16
C GLY A 254 -5.69 2.70 -5.66
N GLN A 255 -4.39 2.35 -5.70
CA GLN A 255 -3.93 1.02 -6.13
C GLN A 255 -3.08 0.36 -5.04
N THR A 256 -3.74 -0.45 -4.22
CA THR A 256 -3.13 -1.39 -3.29
C THR A 256 -2.21 -2.35 -4.08
N LEU A 257 -0.89 -2.36 -3.86
CA LEU A 257 0.08 -3.30 -4.42
C LEU A 257 -0.27 -4.77 -4.07
N THR A 258 -0.94 -5.04 -2.94
CA THR A 258 -1.44 -6.39 -2.60
C THR A 258 -2.77 -6.77 -3.26
N GLN A 259 -3.51 -5.80 -3.79
CA GLN A 259 -4.76 -6.07 -4.53
C GLN A 259 -4.51 -6.26 -6.03
N LEU A 260 -3.28 -5.98 -6.49
CA LEU A 260 -2.84 -6.30 -7.84
C LEU A 260 -2.33 -7.74 -8.01
N ALA A 261 -2.13 -8.48 -6.92
CA ALA A 261 -1.39 -9.75 -7.02
C ALA A 261 -2.26 -11.00 -7.31
N LEU A 262 -3.47 -11.23 -6.75
CA LEU A 262 -3.99 -12.63 -6.80
C LEU A 262 -5.52 -12.88 -6.86
N SER A 263 -6.38 -11.99 -7.38
CA SER A 263 -7.79 -12.43 -7.64
C SER A 263 -8.55 -11.79 -8.81
N GLY A 264 -8.18 -10.58 -9.25
CA GLY A 264 -8.87 -9.87 -10.34
C GLY A 264 -8.56 -10.40 -11.75
N PHE A 265 -9.28 -9.89 -12.73
CA PHE A 265 -9.08 -10.23 -14.15
C PHE A 265 -7.66 -9.88 -14.63
N ALA A 266 -7.08 -8.79 -14.14
CA ALA A 266 -5.70 -8.38 -14.46
C ALA A 266 -4.65 -9.39 -13.97
N ALA A 267 -4.85 -9.99 -12.79
CA ALA A 267 -3.95 -11.03 -12.25
C ALA A 267 -4.06 -12.32 -13.08
N LYS A 268 -5.27 -12.68 -13.51
CA LYS A 268 -5.52 -13.83 -14.39
C LYS A 268 -4.94 -13.63 -15.78
N LEU A 269 -4.97 -12.41 -16.31
CA LEU A 269 -4.29 -12.02 -17.56
C LEU A 269 -2.77 -12.14 -17.43
N HIS A 270 -2.21 -11.65 -16.32
CA HIS A 270 -0.78 -11.77 -16.06
C HIS A 270 -0.35 -13.24 -15.92
N GLN A 271 -1.12 -14.07 -15.21
CA GLN A 271 -0.90 -15.51 -15.13
C GLN A 271 -0.97 -16.18 -16.50
N ALA A 272 -2.00 -15.84 -17.29
CA ALA A 272 -2.17 -16.37 -18.64
C ALA A 272 -1.00 -15.97 -19.56
N LYS A 273 -0.48 -14.75 -19.43
CA LYS A 273 0.71 -14.29 -20.16
C LYS A 273 1.97 -15.06 -19.75
N LYS A 274 2.16 -15.32 -18.46
CA LYS A 274 3.31 -16.07 -17.94
C LYS A 274 3.28 -17.54 -18.33
N ASP A 275 2.10 -18.17 -18.28
CA ASP A 275 1.91 -19.58 -18.56
C ASP A 275 1.63 -19.88 -20.05
N GLU A 276 1.64 -18.86 -20.92
CA GLU A 276 1.24 -18.93 -22.34
C GLU A 276 -0.14 -19.57 -22.57
N LYS A 277 -1.10 -19.26 -21.68
CA LYS A 277 -2.46 -19.79 -21.70
C LYS A 277 -3.45 -18.75 -22.24
N PHE A 278 -4.57 -19.23 -22.77
CA PHE A 278 -5.71 -18.37 -23.09
C PHE A 278 -6.57 -18.09 -21.86
N VAL A 279 -7.27 -16.94 -21.89
CA VAL A 279 -8.24 -16.56 -20.87
C VAL A 279 -9.66 -16.75 -21.38
N TYR A 280 -10.47 -17.51 -20.66
CA TYR A 280 -11.92 -17.59 -20.87
C TYR A 280 -12.63 -16.58 -19.97
N LEU A 281 -13.29 -15.59 -20.57
CA LEU A 281 -14.01 -14.53 -19.88
C LEU A 281 -15.52 -14.65 -20.14
N LEU A 282 -16.30 -14.85 -19.07
CA LEU A 282 -17.76 -15.03 -19.13
C LEU A 282 -18.50 -13.89 -18.42
N PHE A 283 -19.44 -13.26 -19.11
CA PHE A 283 -20.42 -12.33 -18.53
C PHE A 283 -21.76 -13.04 -18.35
N THR A 284 -22.27 -13.11 -17.13
CA THR A 284 -23.44 -13.92 -16.78
C THR A 284 -24.33 -13.25 -15.72
N GLY A 285 -25.59 -13.67 -15.63
CA GLY A 285 -26.51 -13.30 -14.55
C GLY A 285 -27.03 -14.56 -13.86
N SER A 286 -26.40 -14.96 -12.75
CA SER A 286 -26.56 -16.31 -12.21
C SER A 286 -27.92 -16.62 -11.57
N ASP A 287 -28.78 -15.62 -11.36
CA ASP A 287 -30.05 -15.76 -10.64
C ASP A 287 -31.28 -15.19 -11.37
N TRP A 288 -31.11 -14.39 -12.42
CA TRP A 288 -32.24 -13.79 -13.17
C TRP A 288 -32.20 -14.04 -14.68
N CYS A 289 -31.11 -14.58 -15.22
CA CYS A 289 -30.95 -14.81 -16.67
C CYS A 289 -31.13 -16.31 -17.00
N PRO A 290 -32.29 -16.74 -17.52
CA PRO A 290 -32.52 -18.14 -17.90
C PRO A 290 -31.50 -18.74 -18.89
N PRO A 291 -31.10 -18.06 -19.99
CA PRO A 291 -30.09 -18.62 -20.89
C PRO A 291 -28.71 -18.73 -20.23
N CYS A 292 -28.41 -17.89 -19.24
CA CYS A 292 -27.17 -17.95 -18.46
C CYS A 292 -27.16 -19.17 -17.52
N ILE A 293 -28.27 -19.41 -16.83
CA ILE A 293 -28.44 -20.58 -15.94
C ILE A 293 -28.37 -21.87 -16.77
N GLN A 294 -28.98 -21.88 -17.95
CA GLN A 294 -28.92 -23.03 -18.86
C GLN A 294 -27.52 -23.29 -19.40
N LEU A 295 -26.75 -22.24 -19.74
CA LEU A 295 -25.35 -22.37 -20.15
C LEU A 295 -24.49 -23.00 -19.04
N ASP A 296 -24.65 -22.53 -17.80
CA ASP A 296 -23.93 -23.09 -16.65
C ASP A 296 -24.24 -24.58 -16.47
N GLN A 297 -25.53 -24.92 -16.40
CA GLN A 297 -25.98 -26.28 -16.12
C GLN A 297 -25.71 -27.27 -17.26
N ARG A 298 -25.88 -26.84 -18.52
CA ARG A 298 -25.81 -27.74 -19.69
C ARG A 298 -24.47 -27.75 -20.40
N VAL A 299 -23.59 -26.79 -20.10
CA VAL A 299 -22.26 -26.68 -20.75
C VAL A 299 -21.16 -26.60 -19.70
N LEU A 300 -21.12 -25.55 -18.86
CA LEU A 300 -19.96 -25.27 -18.01
C LEU A 300 -19.71 -26.35 -16.94
N ARG A 301 -20.78 -26.99 -16.44
CA ARG A 301 -20.69 -28.10 -15.48
C ARG A 301 -20.43 -29.47 -16.10
N THR A 302 -20.42 -29.58 -17.43
CA THR A 302 -20.20 -30.87 -18.09
C THR A 302 -18.72 -31.26 -18.04
N PRO A 303 -18.39 -32.56 -17.88
CA PRO A 303 -16.99 -33.02 -17.92
C PRO A 303 -16.29 -32.69 -19.24
N GLN A 304 -17.06 -32.66 -20.34
CA GLN A 304 -16.58 -32.33 -21.68
C GLN A 304 -16.01 -30.89 -21.73
N TRP A 305 -16.73 -29.94 -21.14
CA TRP A 305 -16.27 -28.56 -21.04
C TRP A 305 -15.06 -28.42 -20.11
N GLN A 306 -15.14 -29.01 -18.90
CA GLN A 306 -14.07 -28.91 -17.90
C GLN A 306 -12.75 -29.48 -18.42
N ASN A 307 -12.79 -30.59 -19.16
CA ASN A 307 -11.62 -31.17 -19.79
C ASN A 307 -11.07 -30.26 -20.91
N ALA A 308 -11.95 -29.72 -21.76
CA ALA A 308 -11.56 -28.83 -22.86
C ALA A 308 -10.96 -27.50 -22.38
N THR A 309 -11.38 -26.99 -21.22
CA THR A 309 -10.88 -25.72 -20.65
C THR A 309 -9.82 -25.89 -19.56
N SER A 310 -9.36 -27.12 -19.29
CA SER A 310 -8.37 -27.40 -18.24
C SER A 310 -7.04 -26.66 -18.42
N GLY A 311 -6.68 -26.34 -19.67
CA GLY A 311 -5.50 -25.54 -20.03
C GLY A 311 -5.72 -24.02 -20.05
N MET A 312 -6.92 -23.53 -19.71
CA MET A 312 -7.27 -22.10 -19.79
C MET A 312 -7.46 -21.47 -18.42
N VAL A 313 -7.21 -20.16 -18.33
CA VAL A 313 -7.52 -19.38 -17.13
C VAL A 313 -8.94 -18.85 -17.24
N THR A 314 -9.82 -19.23 -16.31
CA THR A 314 -11.24 -18.83 -16.34
C THR A 314 -11.53 -17.64 -15.43
N HIS A 315 -12.21 -16.62 -15.94
CA HIS A 315 -12.74 -15.48 -15.19
C HIS A 315 -14.24 -15.29 -15.48
N ILE A 316 -15.05 -15.14 -14.43
CA ILE A 316 -16.51 -15.01 -14.53
C ILE A 316 -16.93 -13.68 -13.93
N CYS A 317 -17.51 -12.81 -14.76
CA CYS A 317 -18.18 -11.58 -14.39
C CYS A 317 -19.68 -11.87 -14.20
N ASP A 318 -20.09 -12.13 -12.96
CA ASP A 318 -21.49 -12.35 -12.60
C ASP A 318 -22.20 -11.03 -12.23
N PHE A 319 -23.45 -10.88 -12.65
CA PHE A 319 -24.32 -9.73 -12.38
C PHE A 319 -25.62 -10.18 -11.72
N PRO A 320 -25.58 -10.71 -10.49
CA PRO A 320 -26.77 -11.21 -9.82
C PRO A 320 -27.69 -10.09 -9.32
N ILE A 321 -28.99 -10.38 -9.18
CA ILE A 321 -29.98 -9.45 -8.59
C ILE A 321 -30.16 -9.71 -7.09
N THR A 322 -30.16 -10.99 -6.70
CA THR A 322 -30.47 -11.47 -5.33
C THR A 322 -29.22 -11.77 -4.51
N LYS A 323 -28.11 -12.16 -5.16
CA LYS A 323 -26.83 -12.44 -4.47
C LYS A 323 -26.06 -11.14 -4.24
N GLN A 324 -25.54 -10.95 -3.03
CA GLN A 324 -24.63 -9.83 -2.75
C GLN A 324 -23.21 -10.15 -3.21
N LEU A 325 -22.70 -9.31 -4.12
CA LEU A 325 -21.29 -9.25 -4.49
C LEU A 325 -20.61 -8.08 -3.77
N SER A 326 -19.29 -8.16 -3.56
CA SER A 326 -18.52 -7.03 -3.07
C SER A 326 -18.59 -5.86 -4.06
N ALA A 327 -18.49 -4.63 -3.54
CA ALA A 327 -18.52 -3.42 -4.36
C ALA A 327 -17.36 -3.36 -5.38
N GLU A 328 -16.23 -3.99 -5.06
CA GLU A 328 -15.05 -4.09 -5.92
C GLU A 328 -15.29 -5.03 -7.09
N THR A 329 -15.78 -6.24 -6.83
CA THR A 329 -16.15 -7.20 -7.88
C THR A 329 -17.25 -6.64 -8.78
N LYS A 330 -18.23 -5.93 -8.21
CA LYS A 330 -19.29 -5.27 -8.97
C LYS A 330 -18.71 -4.20 -9.92
N ARG A 331 -17.83 -3.32 -9.42
CA ARG A 331 -17.16 -2.29 -10.23
C ARG A 331 -16.22 -2.89 -11.29
N GLU A 332 -15.49 -3.95 -10.96
CA GLU A 332 -14.63 -4.66 -11.92
C GLU A 332 -15.47 -5.28 -13.04
N ASN A 333 -16.56 -5.98 -12.69
CA ASN A 333 -17.48 -6.57 -13.66
C ASN A 333 -18.12 -5.50 -14.57
N GLU A 334 -18.61 -4.40 -14.00
CA GLU A 334 -19.18 -3.27 -14.76
C GLU A 334 -18.14 -2.63 -15.70
N ARG A 335 -16.90 -2.44 -15.22
CA ARG A 335 -15.79 -1.91 -16.04
C ARG A 335 -15.46 -2.84 -17.20
N LEU A 336 -15.37 -4.15 -16.94
CA LEU A 336 -15.05 -5.14 -17.97
C LEU A 336 -16.18 -5.26 -18.99
N ALA A 337 -17.44 -5.22 -18.56
CA ALA A 337 -18.59 -5.24 -19.47
C ALA A 337 -18.57 -4.03 -20.40
N LYS A 338 -18.23 -2.84 -19.88
CA LYS A 338 -18.07 -1.63 -20.70
C LYS A 338 -16.85 -1.71 -21.62
N ALA A 339 -15.70 -2.15 -21.12
CA ALA A 339 -14.46 -2.25 -21.90
C ALA A 339 -14.58 -3.21 -23.08
N TYR A 340 -15.27 -4.34 -22.87
CA TYR A 340 -15.56 -5.31 -23.92
C TYR A 340 -16.92 -5.08 -24.59
N ASN A 341 -17.57 -3.93 -24.44
CA ASN A 341 -18.82 -3.60 -25.12
C ASN A 341 -19.87 -4.75 -25.06
N VAL A 342 -20.15 -5.21 -23.84
CA VAL A 342 -21.12 -6.27 -23.55
C VAL A 342 -22.50 -5.66 -23.37
N THR A 343 -23.45 -6.06 -24.21
CA THR A 343 -24.82 -5.52 -24.23
C THR A 343 -25.89 -6.54 -23.81
N GLY A 344 -25.51 -7.81 -23.61
CA GLY A 344 -26.44 -8.87 -23.24
C GLY A 344 -25.73 -10.07 -22.59
N TYR A 345 -26.52 -10.92 -21.94
CA TYR A 345 -26.03 -12.09 -21.19
C TYR A 345 -26.69 -13.40 -21.70
N PRO A 346 -25.97 -14.53 -21.74
CA PRO A 346 -24.54 -14.67 -21.46
C PRO A 346 -23.68 -14.19 -22.64
N THR A 347 -22.56 -13.52 -22.37
CA THR A 347 -21.54 -13.18 -23.39
C THR A 347 -20.21 -13.82 -23.01
N GLN A 348 -19.54 -14.44 -23.97
CA GLN A 348 -18.34 -15.26 -23.76
C GLN A 348 -17.22 -14.80 -24.68
N LEU A 349 -16.01 -14.65 -24.13
CA LEU A 349 -14.83 -14.19 -24.84
C LEU A 349 -13.65 -15.13 -24.59
N ILE A 350 -12.83 -15.33 -25.63
CA ILE A 350 -11.50 -15.91 -25.53
C ILE A 350 -10.49 -14.80 -25.77
N LEU A 351 -9.55 -14.66 -24.85
CA LEU A 351 -8.52 -13.64 -24.89
C LEU A 351 -7.12 -14.26 -24.90
N ASP A 352 -6.18 -13.54 -25.50
CA ASP A 352 -4.75 -13.80 -25.31
C ASP A 352 -4.26 -13.29 -23.93
N GLY A 353 -2.99 -13.55 -23.60
CA GLY A 353 -2.35 -13.08 -22.37
C GLY A 353 -2.20 -11.55 -22.27
N GLU A 354 -2.55 -10.80 -23.32
CA GLU A 354 -2.50 -9.33 -23.37
C GLU A 354 -3.89 -8.69 -23.25
N GLY A 355 -4.95 -9.51 -23.31
CA GLY A 355 -6.34 -9.08 -23.12
C GLY A 355 -7.07 -8.77 -24.43
N ASN A 356 -6.47 -9.06 -25.58
CA ASN A 356 -7.10 -8.88 -26.88
C ASN A 356 -8.11 -9.99 -27.13
N VAL A 357 -9.23 -9.65 -27.77
CA VAL A 357 -10.30 -10.61 -28.06
C VAL A 357 -9.93 -11.44 -29.29
N LEU A 358 -9.72 -12.74 -29.09
CA LEU A 358 -9.50 -13.70 -30.18
C LEU A 358 -10.84 -14.24 -30.71
N ARG A 359 -11.77 -14.54 -29.81
CA ARG A 359 -13.11 -15.06 -30.16
C ARG A 359 -14.18 -14.45 -29.27
N ARG A 360 -15.38 -14.24 -29.84
CA ARG A 360 -16.58 -13.76 -29.14
C ARG A 360 -17.79 -14.61 -29.53
N THR A 361 -18.63 -14.94 -28.55
CA THR A 361 -19.98 -15.46 -28.77
C THR A 361 -20.96 -14.90 -27.74
N SER A 362 -22.23 -14.86 -28.07
CA SER A 362 -23.30 -14.31 -27.24
C SER A 362 -24.55 -15.18 -27.30
N GLY A 363 -25.25 -15.31 -26.18
CA GLY A 363 -26.45 -16.12 -26.05
C GLY A 363 -26.18 -17.60 -25.76
N PHE A 364 -27.27 -18.34 -25.56
CA PHE A 364 -27.25 -19.78 -25.36
C PHE A 364 -27.96 -20.49 -26.51
N ASN A 365 -27.28 -21.46 -27.16
CA ASN A 365 -27.83 -22.18 -28.32
C ASN A 365 -27.98 -23.70 -28.10
N GLY A 366 -27.88 -24.18 -26.85
CA GLY A 366 -28.36 -25.52 -26.47
C GLY A 366 -27.37 -26.68 -26.55
N ASN A 367 -26.26 -26.58 -27.29
CA ASN A 367 -25.40 -27.75 -27.57
C ASN A 367 -23.97 -27.59 -27.01
N ALA A 368 -23.62 -28.37 -25.98
CA ALA A 368 -22.30 -28.35 -25.34
C ALA A 368 -21.13 -28.66 -26.30
N ALA A 369 -21.31 -29.58 -27.25
CA ALA A 369 -20.28 -29.93 -28.22
C ALA A 369 -19.89 -28.73 -29.10
N ARG A 370 -20.87 -27.87 -29.43
CA ARG A 370 -20.63 -26.65 -30.21
C ARG A 370 -19.80 -25.62 -29.43
N TYR A 371 -20.01 -25.51 -28.12
CA TYR A 371 -19.22 -24.64 -27.26
C TYR A 371 -17.80 -25.16 -27.08
N VAL A 372 -17.63 -26.48 -26.97
CA VAL A 372 -16.29 -27.12 -26.92
C VAL A 372 -15.53 -26.87 -28.22
N ASN A 373 -16.14 -27.10 -29.39
CA ASN A 373 -15.48 -26.83 -30.67
C ASN A 373 -15.10 -25.35 -30.82
N TRP A 374 -15.99 -24.44 -30.41
CA TRP A 374 -15.71 -23.01 -30.41
C TRP A 374 -14.56 -22.62 -29.47
N VAL A 375 -14.45 -23.26 -28.30
CA VAL A 375 -13.39 -22.94 -27.31
C VAL A 375 -12.04 -23.50 -27.75
N THR A 376 -12.00 -24.70 -28.33
CA THR A 376 -10.79 -25.35 -28.83
C THR A 376 -10.36 -24.85 -30.22
N GLY A 377 -11.25 -24.18 -30.95
CA GLY A 377 -10.98 -23.69 -32.30
C GLY A 377 -11.01 -24.79 -33.37
N GLN A 378 -11.75 -25.87 -33.11
CA GLN A 378 -11.93 -27.03 -34.01
C GLN A 378 -13.15 -26.88 -34.91
#